data_AF-A0A559QQC1-F1
#
_entry.id   AF-A0A559QQC1-F1
#
_cell.length_a   1.000
_cell.length_b   1.000
_cell.length_c   1.000
_cell.angle_alpha   90.00
_cell.angle_beta   90.00
_cell.angle_gamma   90.00
#
_symmetry.space_group_name_H-M   'P 1'
#
loop_
_entity.id
_entity.type
_entity.pdbx_description
1 polymer ?
#
loop_
_entity_poly.entity_id
_entity_poly.type
_entity_poly.pdbx_seq_one_letter_code
_entity_poly.pdbx_strand_id
1 'polypeptide(L)'
;MNNNDLKLILNTNIGVVVIETYDEKRTTELLSEQFADSGLPAWRWSVTDGLAPLGFGLELANPEQYSEPAVVLNYIKQYRNPGAFVLCDMHPFLDEPKIVRLIKDIALNYTGNKQKLVFVSHRLKLPPEIARYAAQAELSMPSEEEILAIIREEARTWASQNRKNRIKTDNITLQKLVNNLKGLTHRDVKRLAYGAIADDGAITEEDLPEVTRAKFNLMDMEGVLHFEYSTAHLREVAGLDTLKKWLEDRRHAMQNPGASKLDPPKGVLLFGVQGGGKSLAAKAIAGVWGLPLLRLDMAALFNKYIGETERNLREALKLADLMSPCVLWLDELEKGMAQGNDDSGTPKRLLGTLLTWMAERKTSVFMVATSNDISQLPPELMRKGRFDEIFFVDLPGEDARKAIFAIHLKKRELNPDDYNLDLLTVMTEGFTGAEIEQAIVSATYAAAARETQVSDTIIREAIQQTQPLSVVMAEKIAELKVWAEDRAVRAN
;
A
#
# COMPACT_ATOMS: atom_id res chain seq x y z
N MET A 1 13.05 2.78 12.63
CA MET A 1 14.23 3.03 13.47
C MET A 1 15.45 2.51 12.77
N ASN A 2 16.38 3.41 12.42
CA ASN A 2 17.69 2.98 11.91
C ASN A 2 18.41 2.16 13.00
N ASN A 3 19.48 1.45 12.64
CA ASN A 3 20.25 0.65 13.59
C ASN A 3 20.67 1.46 14.87
N ASN A 4 20.89 2.77 14.70
CA ASN A 4 21.18 3.73 15.78
C ASN A 4 20.01 3.98 16.75
N ASP A 5 18.78 3.97 16.26
CA ASP A 5 17.59 4.22 17.07
C ASP A 5 17.27 3.01 17.97
N LEU A 6 17.44 1.79 17.43
CA LEU A 6 17.34 0.55 18.21
C LEU A 6 18.41 0.54 19.31
N LYS A 7 19.65 0.91 18.97
CA LYS A 7 20.74 1.07 19.95
C LYS A 7 20.38 2.07 21.05
N LEU A 8 19.74 3.18 20.69
CA LEU A 8 19.31 4.20 21.64
C LEU A 8 18.25 3.66 22.61
N ILE A 9 17.22 2.95 22.11
CA ILE A 9 16.22 2.28 22.96
C ILE A 9 16.85 1.21 23.84
N LEU A 10 17.72 0.36 23.28
CA LEU A 10 18.38 -0.69 24.04
C LEU A 10 19.28 -0.13 25.14
N ASN A 11 19.85 1.07 24.96
CA ASN A 11 20.64 1.76 25.98
C ASN A 11 19.81 2.55 26.99
N THR A 12 18.50 2.70 26.79
CA THR A 12 17.64 3.32 27.81
C THR A 12 17.58 2.48 29.08
N ASN A 13 17.32 3.15 30.21
CA ASN A 13 17.13 2.53 31.52
C ASN A 13 15.75 1.85 31.65
N ILE A 14 15.28 1.22 30.57
CA ILE A 14 14.01 0.50 30.49
C ILE A 14 14.32 -1.00 30.39
N GLY A 15 13.72 -1.77 31.31
CA GLY A 15 13.97 -3.21 31.43
C GLY A 15 13.19 -4.06 30.45
N VAL A 16 12.12 -3.54 29.84
CA VAL A 16 11.31 -4.26 28.85
C VAL A 16 11.29 -3.51 27.53
N VAL A 17 11.64 -4.20 26.46
CA VAL A 17 11.58 -3.70 25.08
C VAL A 17 10.70 -4.64 24.27
N VAL A 18 9.85 -4.09 23.41
CA VAL A 18 9.00 -4.84 22.49
C VAL A 18 9.37 -4.48 21.06
N ILE A 19 9.61 -5.49 20.23
CA ILE A 19 9.87 -5.37 18.81
C ILE A 19 8.79 -6.15 18.07
N GLU A 20 7.87 -5.43 17.42
CA GLU A 20 6.89 -6.05 16.52
C GLU A 20 7.50 -6.20 15.12
N THR A 21 7.68 -7.44 14.66
CA THR A 21 8.34 -7.74 13.38
C THR A 21 8.04 -9.14 12.88
N TYR A 22 7.93 -9.29 11.56
CA TYR A 22 7.87 -10.58 10.86
C TYR A 22 9.27 -11.15 10.53
N ASP A 23 10.34 -10.37 10.76
CA ASP A 23 11.72 -10.74 10.44
C ASP A 23 12.50 -11.04 11.72
N GLU A 24 12.16 -12.15 12.37
CA GLU A 24 12.79 -12.58 13.63
C GLU A 24 14.29 -12.78 13.46
N LYS A 25 14.73 -13.47 12.39
CA LYS A 25 16.14 -13.80 12.17
C LYS A 25 17.00 -12.54 12.15
N ARG A 26 16.65 -11.56 11.32
CA ARG A 26 17.36 -10.29 11.26
C ARG A 26 17.34 -9.55 12.59
N THR A 27 16.19 -9.56 13.28
CA THR A 27 16.06 -8.92 14.59
C THR A 27 17.03 -9.54 15.59
N THR A 28 17.14 -10.86 15.62
CA THR A 28 18.07 -11.57 16.50
C THR A 28 19.54 -11.31 16.13
N GLU A 29 19.87 -11.21 14.84
CA GLU A 29 21.21 -10.85 14.36
C GLU A 29 21.59 -9.42 14.78
N LEU A 30 20.70 -8.44 14.57
CA LEU A 30 20.90 -7.05 15.00
C LEU A 30 21.05 -6.94 16.52
N LEU A 31 20.20 -7.63 17.28
CA LEU A 31 20.29 -7.65 18.74
C LEU A 31 21.61 -8.27 19.20
N SER A 32 22.06 -9.36 18.57
CA SER A 32 23.34 -9.98 18.86
C SER A 32 24.50 -9.00 18.66
N GLU A 33 24.53 -8.25 17.55
CA GLU A 33 25.55 -7.23 17.29
C GLU A 33 25.52 -6.10 18.33
N GLN A 34 24.33 -5.56 18.64
CA GLN A 34 24.19 -4.47 19.60
C GLN A 34 24.56 -4.87 21.04
N PHE A 35 24.24 -6.11 21.43
CA PHE A 35 24.61 -6.62 22.74
C PHE A 35 26.11 -6.96 22.83
N ALA A 36 26.71 -7.45 21.75
CA ALA A 36 28.15 -7.64 21.67
C ALA A 36 28.90 -6.30 21.78
N ASP A 37 28.47 -5.26 21.05
CA ASP A 37 29.02 -3.91 21.11
C ASP A 37 28.98 -3.30 22.52
N SER A 38 27.94 -3.60 23.29
CA SER A 38 27.74 -3.11 24.65
C SER A 38 28.34 -4.02 25.73
N GLY A 39 28.92 -5.16 25.34
CA GLY A 39 29.47 -6.16 26.26
C GLY A 39 28.42 -6.80 27.18
N LEU A 40 27.15 -6.80 26.77
CA LEU A 40 26.03 -7.37 27.53
C LEU A 40 25.80 -8.82 27.09
N PRO A 41 25.92 -9.83 27.97
CA PRO A 41 25.59 -11.21 27.63
C PRO A 41 24.13 -11.33 27.19
N ALA A 42 23.88 -12.04 26.10
CA ALA A 42 22.53 -12.19 25.55
C ALA A 42 22.15 -13.66 25.35
N TRP A 43 20.87 -13.95 25.56
CA TRP A 43 20.25 -15.24 25.29
C TRP A 43 18.98 -15.04 24.47
N ARG A 44 18.69 -16.00 23.60
CA ARG A 44 17.45 -16.14 22.86
C ARG A 44 16.63 -17.26 23.47
N TRP A 45 15.34 -17.00 23.64
CA TRP A 45 14.36 -17.97 24.05
C TRP A 45 13.34 -18.23 22.94
N SER A 46 13.03 -19.49 22.70
CA SER A 46 11.86 -19.94 21.94
C SER A 46 11.22 -21.11 22.68
N VAL A 47 9.93 -21.37 22.41
CA VAL A 47 9.24 -22.53 22.98
C VAL A 47 9.86 -23.86 22.53
N THR A 48 10.51 -23.89 21.36
CA THR A 48 11.10 -25.10 20.78
C THR A 48 12.53 -25.36 21.28
N ASP A 49 13.32 -24.32 21.44
CA ASP A 49 14.76 -24.44 21.72
C ASP A 49 15.11 -24.13 23.18
N GLY A 50 14.14 -23.61 23.95
CA GLY A 50 14.37 -23.12 25.30
C GLY A 50 15.32 -21.92 25.31
N LEU A 51 16.20 -21.80 26.30
CA LEU A 51 17.07 -20.63 26.47
C LEU A 51 18.49 -20.89 25.95
N ALA A 52 18.81 -20.40 24.76
CA ALA A 52 20.10 -20.56 24.09
C ALA A 52 20.91 -19.25 24.05
N PRO A 53 22.25 -19.27 23.99
CA PRO A 53 23.06 -18.06 23.81
C PRO A 53 22.72 -17.33 22.50
N LEU A 54 22.75 -16.00 22.53
CA LEU A 54 22.61 -15.14 21.37
C LEU A 54 23.91 -14.35 21.17
N GLY A 55 24.78 -14.82 20.29
CA GLY A 55 26.11 -14.23 20.08
C GLY A 55 27.10 -14.68 21.15
N PHE A 56 27.69 -13.74 21.90
CA PHE A 56 28.69 -14.04 22.93
C PHE A 56 28.04 -14.08 24.32
N GLY A 57 27.66 -15.28 24.76
CA GLY A 57 27.08 -15.55 26.08
C GLY A 57 27.56 -16.89 26.63
N LEU A 58 27.38 -17.10 27.93
CA LEU A 58 27.66 -18.40 28.56
C LEU A 58 26.65 -19.43 28.08
N GLU A 59 27.13 -20.56 27.55
CA GLU A 59 26.30 -21.72 27.24
C GLU A 59 25.66 -22.26 28.52
N LEU A 60 24.34 -22.43 28.45
CA LEU A 60 23.57 -23.07 29.51
C LEU A 60 23.53 -24.58 29.26
N ALA A 61 23.75 -25.36 30.31
CA ALA A 61 23.51 -26.80 30.24
C ALA A 61 21.99 -27.05 30.10
N ASN A 62 21.60 -27.90 29.14
CA ASN A 62 20.22 -28.29 28.87
C ASN A 62 19.26 -27.10 28.62
N PRO A 63 19.46 -26.34 27.53
CA PRO A 63 18.64 -25.15 27.21
C PRO A 63 17.14 -25.47 27.10
N GLU A 64 16.81 -26.67 26.62
CA GLU A 64 15.44 -27.19 26.48
C GLU A 64 14.64 -27.21 27.79
N GLN A 65 15.30 -27.29 28.95
CA GLN A 65 14.62 -27.27 30.26
C GLN A 65 13.89 -25.94 30.50
N TYR A 66 14.30 -24.88 29.79
CA TYR A 66 13.71 -23.55 29.89
C TYR A 66 12.64 -23.29 28.81
N SER A 67 12.16 -24.30 28.08
CA SER A 67 11.13 -24.15 27.03
C SER A 67 9.79 -23.59 27.53
N GLU A 68 9.44 -23.85 28.79
CA GLU A 68 8.20 -23.37 29.39
C GLU A 68 8.31 -21.88 29.81
N PRO A 69 7.37 -21.00 29.40
CA PRO A 69 7.39 -19.55 29.70
C PRO A 69 7.57 -19.22 31.19
N ALA A 70 6.84 -19.93 32.06
CA ALA A 70 6.94 -19.71 33.50
C ALA A 70 8.32 -20.12 34.05
N VAL A 71 8.97 -21.13 33.46
CA VAL A 71 10.27 -21.63 33.90
C VAL A 71 11.36 -20.65 33.52
N VAL A 72 11.41 -20.20 32.26
CA VAL A 72 12.40 -19.21 31.81
C VAL A 72 12.28 -17.88 32.56
N LEU A 73 11.06 -17.38 32.80
CA LEU A 73 10.87 -16.12 33.52
C LEU A 73 11.29 -16.24 35.00
N ASN A 74 11.08 -17.38 35.63
CA ASN A 74 11.60 -17.61 36.98
C ASN A 74 13.13 -17.67 37.00
N TYR A 75 13.74 -18.32 36.00
CA TYR A 75 15.20 -18.32 35.84
C TYR A 75 15.74 -16.89 35.70
N ILE A 76 15.17 -16.09 34.80
CA ILE A 76 15.57 -14.69 34.58
C ILE A 76 15.42 -13.87 35.86
N LYS A 77 14.28 -13.99 36.56
CA LYS A 77 14.04 -13.31 37.84
C LYS A 77 15.11 -13.61 38.89
N GLN A 78 15.64 -14.84 38.91
CA GLN A 78 16.68 -15.28 39.85
C GLN A 78 18.10 -14.92 39.40
N TYR A 79 18.30 -14.65 38.12
CA TYR A 79 19.60 -14.31 37.53
C TYR A 79 20.16 -13.01 38.13
N ARG A 80 21.35 -13.01 38.75
CA ARG A 80 21.86 -11.83 39.48
C ARG A 80 22.80 -10.93 38.70
N ASN A 81 23.15 -11.29 37.48
CA ASN A 81 24.07 -10.52 36.65
C ASN A 81 23.32 -9.69 35.59
N PRO A 82 23.93 -8.64 35.04
CA PRO A 82 23.42 -7.98 33.85
C PRO A 82 23.32 -8.97 32.68
N GLY A 83 22.22 -8.91 31.94
CA GLY A 83 22.00 -9.78 30.79
C GLY A 83 20.78 -9.36 29.98
N ALA A 84 20.79 -9.69 28.69
CA ALA A 84 19.67 -9.50 27.79
C ALA A 84 19.01 -10.85 27.44
N PHE A 85 17.69 -10.88 27.48
CA PHE A 85 16.88 -12.05 27.20
C PHE A 85 15.89 -11.72 26.09
N VAL A 86 16.16 -12.25 24.90
CA VAL A 86 15.33 -12.09 23.70
C VAL A 86 14.29 -13.19 23.67
N LEU A 87 13.04 -12.84 23.94
CA LEU A 87 11.91 -13.76 24.04
C LEU A 87 11.11 -13.75 22.74
N CYS A 88 11.31 -14.78 21.91
CA CYS A 88 10.62 -14.95 20.64
C CYS A 88 9.21 -15.53 20.84
N ASP A 89 8.21 -14.94 20.17
CA ASP A 89 6.82 -15.40 20.12
C ASP A 89 6.15 -15.66 21.49
N MET A 90 6.43 -14.80 22.47
CA MET A 90 5.80 -14.89 23.80
C MET A 90 4.34 -14.37 23.82
N HIS A 91 3.87 -13.72 22.75
CA HIS A 91 2.53 -13.11 22.66
C HIS A 91 1.36 -14.03 23.06
N PRO A 92 1.35 -15.36 22.78
CA PRO A 92 0.23 -16.22 23.16
C PRO A 92 0.07 -16.41 24.67
N PHE A 93 1.15 -16.18 25.45
CA PHE A 93 1.18 -16.45 26.89
C PHE A 93 0.93 -15.20 27.74
N LEU A 94 0.73 -14.04 27.11
CA LEU A 94 0.56 -12.76 27.82
C LEU A 94 -0.82 -12.55 28.44
N ASP A 95 -1.76 -13.48 28.22
CA ASP A 95 -3.06 -13.48 28.90
C ASP A 95 -3.00 -14.20 30.26
N GLU A 96 -1.93 -14.96 30.54
CA GLU A 96 -1.78 -15.71 31.78
C GLU A 96 -1.35 -14.81 32.95
N PRO A 97 -2.14 -14.67 34.03
CA PRO A 97 -1.84 -13.74 35.12
C PRO A 97 -0.48 -13.98 35.80
N LYS A 98 -0.04 -15.24 35.86
CA LYS A 98 1.26 -15.63 36.43
C LYS A 98 2.42 -15.12 35.57
N ILE A 99 2.33 -15.27 34.25
CA ILE A 99 3.33 -14.80 33.29
C ILE A 99 3.42 -13.27 33.35
N VAL A 100 2.27 -12.59 33.32
CA VAL A 100 2.20 -11.13 33.43
C VAL A 100 2.86 -10.63 34.71
N ARG A 101 2.57 -11.28 35.85
CA ARG A 101 3.18 -10.92 37.14
C ARG A 101 4.69 -11.15 37.16
N LEU A 102 5.19 -12.24 36.59
CA LEU A 102 6.62 -12.54 36.54
C LEU A 102 7.38 -11.50 35.69
N ILE A 103 6.85 -11.15 34.52
CA ILE A 103 7.44 -10.10 33.67
C ILE A 103 7.48 -8.77 34.43
N LYS A 104 6.39 -8.41 35.12
CA LYS A 104 6.32 -7.19 35.93
C LYS A 104 7.33 -7.21 37.09
N ASP A 105 7.51 -8.33 37.76
CA ASP A 105 8.52 -8.47 38.82
C ASP A 105 9.94 -8.27 38.28
N ILE A 106 10.25 -8.79 37.09
CA ILE A 106 11.55 -8.58 36.43
C ILE A 106 11.72 -7.10 36.08
N ALA A 107 10.71 -6.49 35.45
CA ALA A 107 10.73 -5.09 35.04
C ALA A 107 10.92 -4.13 36.22
N LEU A 108 10.24 -4.38 37.35
CA LEU A 108 10.37 -3.58 38.58
C LEU A 108 11.77 -3.67 39.20
N ASN A 109 12.45 -4.81 39.06
CA ASN A 109 13.79 -5.04 39.60
C ASN A 109 14.94 -4.66 38.65
N TYR A 110 14.61 -4.05 37.50
CA TYR A 110 15.59 -3.71 36.47
C TYR A 110 16.73 -2.81 36.98
N THR A 111 16.44 -1.81 37.81
CA THR A 111 17.45 -0.89 38.36
C THR A 111 18.51 -1.59 39.22
N GLY A 112 18.17 -2.73 39.83
CA GLY A 112 19.11 -3.52 40.63
C GLY A 112 19.90 -4.53 39.80
N ASN A 113 19.22 -5.36 39.00
CA ASN A 113 19.84 -6.50 38.32
C ASN A 113 20.26 -6.22 36.87
N LYS A 114 19.80 -5.13 36.25
CA LYS A 114 20.03 -4.75 34.84
C LYS A 114 19.69 -5.86 33.83
N GLN A 115 18.65 -6.65 34.11
CA GLN A 115 18.14 -7.68 33.21
C GLN A 115 17.21 -7.05 32.16
N LYS A 116 17.59 -7.09 30.89
CA LYS A 116 16.76 -6.55 29.81
C LYS A 116 15.94 -7.67 29.16
N LEU A 117 14.63 -7.55 29.18
CA LEU A 117 13.71 -8.39 28.42
C LEU A 117 13.43 -7.74 27.06
N VAL A 118 13.64 -8.46 25.98
CA VAL A 118 13.32 -8.02 24.62
C VAL A 118 12.32 -8.99 24.02
N PHE A 119 11.07 -8.58 23.86
CA PHE A 119 10.05 -9.37 23.19
C PHE A 119 10.15 -9.18 21.69
N VAL A 120 10.20 -10.28 20.94
CA VAL A 120 10.18 -10.28 19.46
C VAL A 120 8.98 -11.11 19.02
N SER A 121 8.01 -10.51 18.34
CA SER A 121 6.81 -11.21 17.87
C SER A 121 6.22 -10.48 16.67
N HIS A 122 5.49 -11.18 15.80
CA HIS A 122 4.80 -10.54 14.67
C HIS A 122 3.68 -9.57 15.12
N ARG A 123 3.09 -9.83 16.30
CA ARG A 123 2.06 -8.98 16.94
C ARG A 123 2.11 -9.17 18.45
N LEU A 124 2.20 -8.09 19.23
CA LEU A 124 2.30 -8.20 20.69
C LEU A 124 1.52 -7.08 21.40
N LYS A 125 0.29 -7.38 21.83
CA LYS A 125 -0.48 -6.49 22.69
C LYS A 125 -0.04 -6.68 24.14
N LEU A 126 0.69 -5.72 24.69
CA LEU A 126 1.09 -5.76 26.10
C LEU A 126 -0.11 -5.57 27.05
N PRO A 127 -0.18 -6.36 28.13
CA PRO A 127 -1.09 -6.11 29.24
C PRO A 127 -0.83 -4.74 29.88
N PRO A 128 -1.88 -4.00 30.34
CA PRO A 128 -1.75 -2.68 30.94
C PRO A 128 -0.77 -2.62 32.13
N GLU A 129 -0.61 -3.73 32.84
CA GLU A 129 0.28 -3.87 33.99
C GLU A 129 1.76 -3.79 33.62
N ILE A 130 2.12 -4.18 32.39
CA ILE A 130 3.50 -4.20 31.87
C ILE A 130 3.73 -3.02 30.92
N ALA A 131 2.70 -2.57 30.21
CA ALA A 131 2.80 -1.53 29.18
C ALA A 131 3.55 -0.27 29.63
N ARG A 132 3.40 0.15 30.89
CA ARG A 132 4.08 1.34 31.46
C ARG A 132 5.58 1.15 31.72
N TYR A 133 6.07 -0.09 31.73
CA TYR A 133 7.46 -0.44 31.97
C TYR A 133 8.18 -0.86 30.69
N ALA A 134 7.50 -0.79 29.55
CA ALA A 134 8.00 -1.24 28.26
C ALA A 134 8.23 -0.08 27.30
N ALA A 135 9.28 -0.18 26.49
CA ALA A 135 9.48 0.63 25.31
C ALA A 135 9.13 -0.18 24.05
N GLN A 136 8.40 0.41 23.12
CA GLN A 136 8.20 -0.18 21.79
C GLN A 136 9.28 0.30 20.83
N ALA A 137 9.86 -0.63 20.09
CA ALA A 137 10.83 -0.38 19.04
C ALA A 137 10.29 -0.93 17.72
N GLU A 138 10.13 -0.06 16.72
CA GLU A 138 9.74 -0.45 15.36
C GLU A 138 10.98 -0.48 14.46
N LEU A 139 11.34 -1.65 13.94
CA LEU A 139 12.39 -1.75 12.91
C LEU A 139 11.94 -0.94 11.68
N SER A 140 12.79 -0.04 11.17
CA SER A 140 12.48 0.59 9.89
C SER A 140 12.79 -0.32 8.72
N MET A 141 12.09 -0.03 7.64
CA MET A 141 12.49 -0.39 6.29
C MET A 141 13.90 0.15 5.99
N PRO A 142 14.67 -0.52 5.12
CA PRO A 142 15.99 -0.06 4.74
C PRO A 142 15.92 1.31 4.08
N SER A 143 16.82 2.19 4.49
CA SER A 143 17.10 3.45 3.82
C SER A 143 17.67 3.23 2.42
N GLU A 144 17.68 4.27 1.59
CA GLU A 144 18.24 4.20 0.23
C GLU A 144 19.70 3.71 0.22
N GLU A 145 20.51 4.16 1.19
CA GLU A 145 21.90 3.75 1.36
C GLU A 145 22.02 2.27 1.76
N GLU A 146 21.16 1.80 2.66
CA GLU A 146 21.11 0.39 3.09
C GLU A 146 20.64 -0.53 1.96
N ILE A 147 19.62 -0.14 1.18
CA ILE A 147 19.17 -0.88 -0.02
C ILE A 147 20.34 -1.04 -0.98
N LEU A 148 21.07 0.06 -1.23
CA LEU A 148 22.20 0.05 -2.14
C LEU A 148 23.35 -0.84 -1.62
N ALA A 149 23.60 -0.85 -0.31
CA ALA A 149 24.55 -1.76 0.32
C ALA A 149 24.15 -3.24 0.14
N ILE A 150 22.87 -3.58 0.36
CA ILE A 150 22.33 -4.92 0.17
C ILE A 150 22.51 -5.37 -1.29
N ILE A 151 22.14 -4.53 -2.27
CA ILE A 151 22.31 -4.85 -3.69
C ILE A 151 23.78 -5.12 -4.03
N ARG A 152 24.70 -4.29 -3.50
CA ARG A 152 26.15 -4.46 -3.73
C ARG A 152 26.69 -5.74 -3.10
N GLU A 153 26.19 -6.12 -1.93
CA GLU A 153 26.56 -7.36 -1.25
C GLU A 153 26.10 -8.57 -2.04
N GLU A 154 24.83 -8.62 -2.47
CA GLU A 154 24.29 -9.70 -3.31
C GLU A 154 25.04 -9.82 -4.63
N ALA A 155 25.34 -8.67 -5.26
CA ALA A 155 26.13 -8.62 -6.47
C ALA A 155 27.53 -9.24 -6.28
N ARG A 156 28.20 -8.98 -5.15
CA ARG A 156 29.51 -9.57 -4.83
C ARG A 156 29.40 -11.08 -4.58
N THR A 157 28.40 -11.49 -3.82
CA THR A 157 28.13 -12.90 -3.51
C THR A 157 27.91 -13.70 -4.79
N TRP A 158 27.03 -13.23 -5.69
CA TRP A 158 26.78 -13.86 -6.98
C TRP A 158 28.04 -13.89 -7.86
N ALA A 159 28.82 -12.80 -7.91
CA ALA A 159 30.04 -12.73 -8.72
C ALA A 159 31.09 -13.76 -8.26
N SER A 160 31.26 -13.91 -6.93
CA SER A 160 32.17 -14.90 -6.34
C SER A 160 31.77 -16.34 -6.64
N GLN A 161 30.46 -16.64 -6.61
CA GLN A 161 29.93 -17.98 -6.88
C GLN A 161 30.05 -18.35 -8.37
N ASN A 162 29.87 -17.38 -9.27
CA ASN A 162 29.86 -17.59 -10.71
C ASN A 162 31.21 -17.31 -11.41
N ARG A 163 32.30 -17.10 -10.66
CA ARG A 163 33.66 -16.81 -11.18
C ARG A 163 33.70 -15.67 -12.21
N LYS A 164 32.79 -14.70 -12.09
CA LYS A 164 32.75 -13.49 -12.93
C LYS A 164 33.32 -12.30 -12.15
N ASN A 165 34.06 -11.42 -12.82
CA ASN A 165 34.74 -10.30 -12.14
C ASN A 165 33.78 -9.20 -11.67
N ARG A 166 32.72 -8.87 -12.42
CA ARG A 166 31.73 -7.83 -12.08
C ARG A 166 30.41 -8.08 -12.80
N ILE A 167 29.32 -7.70 -12.13
CA ILE A 167 27.99 -7.53 -12.75
C ILE A 167 28.00 -6.26 -13.59
N LYS A 168 27.35 -6.31 -14.76
CA LYS A 168 27.19 -5.15 -15.64
C LYS A 168 25.95 -4.37 -15.20
N THR A 169 26.13 -3.14 -14.72
CA THR A 169 25.02 -2.22 -14.42
C THR A 169 25.50 -0.78 -14.56
N ASP A 170 24.64 0.11 -15.05
CA ASP A 170 24.85 1.54 -15.07
C ASP A 170 24.22 2.22 -13.84
N ASN A 171 24.71 3.41 -13.47
CA ASN A 171 24.22 4.11 -12.28
C ASN A 171 22.73 4.48 -12.36
N ILE A 172 22.17 4.68 -13.56
CA ILE A 172 20.77 5.09 -13.73
C ILE A 172 19.86 3.89 -13.42
N THR A 173 20.16 2.73 -14.00
CA THR A 173 19.40 1.50 -13.76
C THR A 173 19.53 1.03 -12.31
N LEU A 174 20.71 1.15 -11.71
CA LEU A 174 20.89 0.86 -10.29
C LEU A 174 19.99 1.76 -9.41
N GLN A 175 19.92 3.06 -9.73
CA GLN A 175 19.08 4.00 -8.99
C GLN A 175 17.58 3.70 -9.16
N LYS A 176 17.16 3.28 -10.36
CA LYS A 176 15.79 2.80 -10.63
C LYS A 176 15.47 1.54 -9.83
N LEU A 177 16.40 0.59 -9.75
CA LEU A 177 16.23 -0.61 -8.94
C LEU A 177 16.11 -0.27 -7.45
N VAL A 178 16.97 0.60 -6.93
CA VAL A 178 16.89 1.08 -5.54
C VAL A 178 15.52 1.71 -5.26
N ASN A 179 15.04 2.59 -6.14
CA ASN A 179 13.71 3.19 -6.02
C ASN A 179 12.59 2.14 -6.06
N ASN A 180 12.73 1.11 -6.89
CA ASN A 180 11.77 0.00 -6.92
C ASN A 180 11.79 -0.84 -5.65
N LEU A 181 12.93 -0.99 -4.97
CA LEU A 181 13.02 -1.78 -3.74
C LEU A 181 12.65 -0.99 -2.47
N LYS A 182 12.45 0.33 -2.54
CA LYS A 182 11.99 1.16 -1.41
C LYS A 182 10.65 0.68 -0.85
N GLY A 183 10.53 0.67 0.47
CA GLY A 183 9.31 0.25 1.18
C GLY A 183 9.20 -1.26 1.41
N LEU A 184 10.19 -2.05 0.99
CA LEU A 184 10.27 -3.48 1.31
C LEU A 184 11.04 -3.76 2.59
N THR A 185 10.80 -4.91 3.21
CA THR A 185 11.65 -5.40 4.31
C THR A 185 13.05 -5.74 3.79
N HIS A 186 14.06 -5.75 4.66
CA HIS A 186 15.43 -6.09 4.23
C HIS A 186 15.52 -7.48 3.58
N ARG A 187 14.78 -8.46 4.12
CA ARG A 187 14.70 -9.81 3.55
C ARG A 187 14.14 -9.79 2.13
N ASP A 188 13.09 -9.01 1.90
CA ASP A 188 12.45 -8.90 0.60
C ASP A 188 13.33 -8.13 -0.39
N VAL A 189 14.00 -7.06 0.06
CA VAL A 189 15.03 -6.36 -0.73
C VAL A 189 16.12 -7.35 -1.17
N LYS A 190 16.65 -8.16 -0.25
CA LYS A 190 17.67 -9.17 -0.55
C LYS A 190 17.17 -10.19 -1.56
N ARG A 191 15.97 -10.73 -1.35
CA ARG A 191 15.32 -11.72 -2.24
C ARG A 191 15.13 -11.17 -3.65
N LEU A 192 14.62 -9.95 -3.79
CA LEU A 192 14.36 -9.35 -5.10
C LEU A 192 15.62 -8.85 -5.78
N ALA A 193 16.58 -8.31 -5.02
CA ALA A 193 17.89 -7.95 -5.56
C ALA A 193 18.61 -9.19 -6.10
N TYR A 194 18.57 -10.31 -5.38
CA TYR A 194 19.10 -11.58 -5.88
C TYR A 194 18.39 -12.02 -7.15
N GLY A 195 17.05 -12.01 -7.18
CA GLY A 195 16.27 -12.37 -8.37
C GLY A 195 16.66 -11.54 -9.61
N ALA A 196 16.78 -10.21 -9.45
CA ALA A 196 17.20 -9.30 -10.52
C ALA A 196 18.63 -9.55 -11.05
N ILE A 197 19.48 -10.22 -10.27
CA ILE A 197 20.88 -10.50 -10.64
C ILE A 197 21.03 -11.93 -11.19
N ALA A 198 20.14 -12.84 -10.79
CA ALA A 198 20.33 -14.28 -10.95
C ALA A 198 20.31 -14.72 -12.42
N ASP A 199 19.51 -14.06 -13.27
CA ASP A 199 19.18 -14.57 -14.60
C ASP A 199 20.30 -14.41 -15.63
N ASP A 200 21.05 -13.30 -15.62
CA ASP A 200 22.13 -13.06 -16.60
C ASP A 200 23.43 -12.46 -16.01
N GLY A 201 23.40 -12.02 -14.75
CA GLY A 201 24.51 -11.29 -14.12
C GLY A 201 24.66 -9.86 -14.60
N ALA A 202 23.59 -9.25 -15.10
CA ALA A 202 23.42 -7.83 -15.31
C ALA A 202 22.23 -7.34 -14.48
N ILE A 203 22.13 -6.03 -14.30
CA ILE A 203 20.90 -5.38 -13.84
C ILE A 203 20.51 -4.45 -14.98
N THR A 204 19.47 -4.82 -15.72
CA THR A 204 19.00 -4.12 -16.91
C THR A 204 17.64 -3.46 -16.69
N GLU A 205 17.20 -2.61 -17.62
CA GLU A 205 15.86 -2.01 -17.55
C GLU A 205 14.75 -3.04 -17.79
N GLU A 206 15.04 -4.17 -18.45
CA GLU A 206 14.07 -5.23 -18.75
C GLU A 206 13.68 -6.03 -17.48
N ASP A 207 14.54 -6.04 -16.46
CA ASP A 207 14.31 -6.74 -15.18
C ASP A 207 13.41 -5.93 -14.24
N LEU A 208 13.33 -4.61 -14.43
CA LEU A 208 12.60 -3.71 -13.53
C LEU A 208 11.11 -4.06 -13.40
N PRO A 209 10.34 -4.33 -14.49
CA PRO A 209 8.93 -4.69 -14.38
C PRO A 209 8.67 -5.93 -13.52
N GLU A 210 9.54 -6.94 -13.59
CA GLU A 210 9.40 -8.16 -12.80
C GLU A 210 9.71 -7.92 -11.33
N VAL A 211 10.77 -7.17 -11.03
CA VAL A 211 11.10 -6.75 -9.65
C VAL A 211 9.97 -5.92 -9.05
N THR A 212 9.44 -4.97 -9.83
CA THR A 212 8.29 -4.16 -9.45
C THR A 212 7.09 -5.06 -9.14
N ARG A 213 6.78 -6.04 -9.99
CA ARG A 213 5.69 -7.01 -9.74
C ARG A 213 5.90 -7.87 -8.50
N ALA A 214 7.11 -8.38 -8.31
CA ALA A 214 7.43 -9.21 -7.16
C ALA A 214 7.38 -8.40 -5.84
N LYS A 215 7.86 -7.14 -5.86
CA LYS A 215 7.72 -6.17 -4.76
C LYS A 215 6.27 -6.02 -4.34
N PHE A 216 5.39 -5.79 -5.30
CA PHE A 216 3.99 -5.52 -5.03
C PHE A 216 3.21 -6.74 -4.53
N ASN A 217 3.51 -7.93 -5.03
CA ASN A 217 2.94 -9.16 -4.48
C ASN A 217 3.34 -9.39 -3.02
N LEU A 218 4.52 -8.92 -2.60
CA LEU A 218 4.97 -9.00 -1.20
C LEU A 218 4.33 -7.93 -0.30
N MET A 219 3.91 -6.81 -0.88
CA MET A 219 3.28 -5.70 -0.16
C MET A 219 1.73 -5.75 -0.19
N ASP A 220 1.13 -6.72 -0.88
CA ASP A 220 -0.32 -6.88 -0.92
C ASP A 220 -0.82 -7.11 0.51
N MET A 221 -1.45 -6.08 1.10
CA MET A 221 -1.98 -6.08 2.45
C MET A 221 -3.26 -6.89 2.54
N GLU A 222 -3.17 -8.19 2.25
CA GLU A 222 -4.28 -9.13 2.21
C GLU A 222 -5.53 -8.58 1.49
N GLY A 223 -5.35 -7.86 0.39
CA GLY A 223 -6.44 -7.28 -0.40
C GLY A 223 -7.01 -5.93 0.09
N VAL A 224 -6.31 -5.22 0.97
CA VAL A 224 -6.67 -3.83 1.33
C VAL A 224 -6.03 -2.82 0.38
N LEU A 225 -4.73 -2.98 0.13
CA LEU A 225 -3.94 -2.11 -0.73
C LEU A 225 -3.43 -2.92 -1.92
N HIS A 226 -3.88 -2.56 -3.12
CA HIS A 226 -3.52 -3.22 -4.36
C HIS A 226 -2.60 -2.34 -5.20
N PHE A 227 -1.74 -2.99 -5.98
CA PHE A 227 -0.98 -2.30 -7.02
C PHE A 227 -1.62 -2.49 -8.39
N GLU A 228 -1.84 -1.38 -9.10
CA GLU A 228 -2.41 -1.41 -10.44
C GLU A 228 -1.28 -1.36 -11.48
N TYR A 229 -0.98 -2.52 -12.07
CA TYR A 229 0.07 -2.68 -13.09
C TYR A 229 -0.30 -2.07 -14.45
N SER A 230 -1.60 -2.03 -14.75
CA SER A 230 -2.13 -1.41 -15.97
C SER A 230 -2.49 0.03 -15.66
N THR A 231 -1.48 0.90 -15.71
CA THR A 231 -1.75 2.32 -15.93
C THR A 231 -2.22 2.43 -17.38
N ALA A 232 -3.51 2.69 -17.56
CA ALA A 232 -4.07 2.87 -18.89
C ALA A 232 -3.22 3.90 -19.64
N HIS A 233 -2.75 3.55 -20.84
CA HIS A 233 -2.07 4.54 -21.66
C HIS A 233 -3.04 5.70 -21.89
N LEU A 234 -2.57 6.95 -21.84
CA LEU A 234 -3.41 8.14 -21.99
C LEU A 234 -4.36 8.10 -23.20
N ARG A 235 -3.99 7.32 -24.23
CA ARG A 235 -4.75 7.07 -25.46
C ARG A 235 -6.01 6.21 -25.27
N GLU A 236 -6.10 5.45 -24.18
CA GLU A 236 -7.21 4.56 -23.85
C GLU A 236 -8.32 5.28 -23.07
N VAL A 237 -8.11 6.55 -22.69
CA VAL A 237 -9.11 7.35 -21.97
C VAL A 237 -9.62 8.47 -22.88
N ALA A 238 -10.81 8.27 -23.42
CA ALA A 238 -11.51 9.25 -24.22
C ALA A 238 -12.11 10.37 -23.35
N GLY A 239 -12.01 11.63 -23.81
CA GLY A 239 -12.47 12.81 -23.07
C GLY A 239 -11.56 13.20 -21.90
N LEU A 240 -12.15 13.84 -20.89
CA LEU A 240 -11.49 14.37 -19.69
C LEU A 240 -10.43 15.44 -20.00
N ASP A 241 -10.66 16.28 -21.01
CA ASP A 241 -9.64 17.19 -21.55
C ASP A 241 -9.24 18.26 -20.53
N THR A 242 -10.21 18.80 -19.80
CA THR A 242 -9.95 19.74 -18.69
C THR A 242 -9.09 19.11 -17.59
N LEU A 243 -9.39 17.88 -17.18
CA LEU A 243 -8.57 17.14 -16.20
C LEU A 243 -7.15 16.88 -16.74
N LYS A 244 -7.02 16.41 -17.99
CA LYS A 244 -5.72 16.15 -18.63
C LYS A 244 -4.84 17.40 -18.67
N LYS A 245 -5.40 18.54 -19.06
CA LYS A 245 -4.70 19.82 -19.08
C LYS A 245 -4.24 20.21 -17.68
N TRP A 246 -5.11 20.09 -16.67
CA TRP A 246 -4.80 20.41 -15.28
C TRP A 246 -3.64 19.56 -14.73
N LEU A 247 -3.56 18.28 -15.14
CA LEU A 247 -2.48 17.36 -14.76
C LEU A 247 -1.16 17.71 -15.46
N GLU A 248 -1.18 18.10 -16.73
CA GLU A 248 0.03 18.47 -17.48
C GLU A 248 0.68 19.72 -16.88
N ASP A 249 -0.14 20.73 -16.50
CA ASP A 249 0.35 21.96 -15.84
C ASP A 249 1.10 21.67 -14.53
N ARG A 250 0.84 20.52 -13.89
CA ARG A 250 1.42 20.09 -12.60
C ARG A 250 2.49 19.02 -12.73
N ARG A 251 2.73 18.50 -13.93
CA ARG A 251 3.67 17.42 -14.19
C ARG A 251 5.07 17.71 -13.67
N HIS A 252 5.57 18.93 -13.92
CA HIS A 252 6.91 19.32 -13.48
C HIS A 252 7.07 19.29 -11.96
N ALA A 253 6.05 19.74 -11.21
CA ALA A 253 6.08 19.74 -9.74
C ALA A 253 6.05 18.32 -9.17
N MET A 254 5.33 17.39 -9.82
CA MET A 254 5.28 15.98 -9.40
C MET A 254 6.55 15.19 -9.71
N GLN A 255 7.16 15.43 -10.87
CA GLN A 255 8.35 14.68 -11.29
C GLN A 255 9.64 15.14 -10.59
N ASN A 256 9.68 16.39 -10.11
CA ASN A 256 10.84 16.95 -9.41
C ASN A 256 10.47 17.51 -8.02
N PRO A 257 10.11 16.64 -7.05
CA PRO A 257 9.82 17.06 -5.69
C PRO A 257 10.99 17.84 -5.07
N GLY A 258 10.73 19.03 -4.53
CA GLY A 258 11.72 19.83 -3.79
C GLY A 258 12.72 20.64 -4.65
N ALA A 259 12.83 20.39 -5.95
CA ALA A 259 13.58 21.25 -6.87
C ALA A 259 12.74 22.44 -7.37
N SER A 260 11.42 22.28 -7.38
CA SER A 260 10.45 23.32 -7.70
C SER A 260 10.24 24.26 -6.51
N LYS A 261 10.08 25.57 -6.77
CA LYS A 261 9.58 26.54 -5.76
C LYS A 261 8.06 26.42 -5.52
N LEU A 262 7.41 25.48 -6.19
CA LEU A 262 5.97 25.24 -6.08
C LEU A 262 5.69 24.15 -5.05
N ASP A 263 4.58 24.29 -4.34
CA ASP A 263 4.07 23.23 -3.48
C ASP A 263 3.71 21.99 -4.33
N PRO A 264 4.03 20.77 -3.87
CA PRO A 264 3.65 19.56 -4.57
C PRO A 264 2.12 19.42 -4.58
N PRO A 265 1.51 19.01 -5.70
CA PRO A 265 0.07 18.83 -5.74
C PRO A 265 -0.34 17.67 -4.84
N LYS A 266 -1.44 17.87 -4.12
CA LYS A 266 -1.93 16.99 -3.06
C LYS A 266 -2.89 15.95 -3.60
N GLY A 267 -3.81 16.32 -4.48
CA GLY A 267 -4.79 15.36 -4.94
C GLY A 267 -6.04 15.94 -5.57
N VAL A 268 -6.85 15.06 -6.12
CA VAL A 268 -8.14 15.38 -6.73
C VAL A 268 -9.23 14.45 -6.22
N LEU A 269 -10.44 14.98 -6.14
CA LEU A 269 -11.66 14.19 -5.95
C LEU A 269 -12.40 14.10 -7.28
N LEU A 270 -12.62 12.89 -7.77
CA LEU A 270 -13.40 12.59 -8.97
C LEU A 270 -14.77 12.07 -8.55
N PHE A 271 -15.83 12.82 -8.82
CA PHE A 271 -17.18 12.37 -8.53
C PHE A 271 -18.08 12.47 -9.75
N GLY A 272 -19.17 11.71 -9.77
CA GLY A 272 -20.14 11.76 -10.86
C GLY A 272 -20.79 10.42 -11.13
N VAL A 273 -21.35 10.27 -12.32
CA VAL A 273 -22.24 9.15 -12.66
C VAL A 273 -21.48 7.82 -12.61
N GLN A 274 -22.13 6.77 -12.08
CA GLN A 274 -21.58 5.42 -12.08
C GLN A 274 -21.29 4.98 -13.53
N GLY A 275 -20.15 4.33 -13.77
CA GLY A 275 -19.74 3.96 -15.13
C GLY A 275 -19.22 5.13 -16.00
N GLY A 276 -19.14 6.36 -15.46
CA GLY A 276 -18.60 7.53 -16.16
C GLY A 276 -17.08 7.56 -16.34
N GLY A 277 -16.36 6.50 -15.99
CA GLY A 277 -14.90 6.42 -16.20
C GLY A 277 -14.03 7.01 -15.07
N LYS A 278 -14.56 7.24 -13.87
CA LYS A 278 -13.79 7.74 -12.72
C LYS A 278 -12.58 6.85 -12.36
N SER A 279 -12.79 5.54 -12.30
CA SER A 279 -11.72 4.56 -12.04
C SER A 279 -10.68 4.56 -13.16
N LEU A 280 -11.13 4.73 -14.41
CA LEU A 280 -10.25 4.83 -15.58
C LEU A 280 -9.43 6.14 -15.54
N ALA A 281 -10.04 7.24 -15.10
CA ALA A 281 -9.38 8.52 -14.91
C ALA A 281 -8.28 8.45 -13.83
N ALA A 282 -8.54 7.74 -12.72
CA ALA A 282 -7.52 7.48 -11.70
C ALA A 282 -6.31 6.72 -12.28
N LYS A 283 -6.57 5.69 -13.10
CA LYS A 283 -5.52 4.94 -13.83
C LYS A 283 -4.74 5.82 -14.81
N ALA A 284 -5.42 6.70 -15.53
CA ALA A 284 -4.78 7.64 -16.45
C ALA A 284 -3.89 8.67 -15.73
N ILE A 285 -4.30 9.19 -14.57
CA ILE A 285 -3.49 10.14 -13.79
C ILE A 285 -2.10 9.57 -13.50
N ALA A 286 -2.04 8.32 -13.03
CA ALA A 286 -0.78 7.63 -12.79
C ALA A 286 0.02 7.43 -14.08
N GLY A 287 -0.66 7.06 -15.18
CA GLY A 287 -0.05 6.92 -16.50
C GLY A 287 0.55 8.22 -17.06
N VAL A 288 -0.13 9.37 -16.90
CA VAL A 288 0.33 10.68 -17.38
C VAL A 288 1.65 11.08 -16.74
N TRP A 289 1.79 10.86 -15.43
CA TRP A 289 3.02 11.21 -14.72
C TRP A 289 4.07 10.10 -14.71
N GLY A 290 3.72 8.89 -15.16
CA GLY A 290 4.59 7.72 -15.11
C GLY A 290 4.87 7.26 -13.69
N LEU A 291 3.89 7.40 -12.79
CA LEU A 291 4.03 7.08 -11.37
C LEU A 291 3.35 5.74 -11.02
N PRO A 292 3.84 5.03 -9.99
CA PRO A 292 3.17 3.85 -9.46
C PRO A 292 1.74 4.18 -8.97
N LEU A 293 0.77 3.29 -9.23
CA LEU A 293 -0.63 3.45 -8.77
C LEU A 293 -0.96 2.43 -7.68
N LEU A 294 -1.26 2.95 -6.48
CA LEU A 294 -1.74 2.19 -5.34
C LEU A 294 -3.24 2.38 -5.21
N ARG A 295 -4.04 1.32 -5.28
CA ARG A 295 -5.49 1.34 -5.05
C ARG A 295 -5.78 0.87 -3.63
N LEU A 296 -6.32 1.76 -2.80
CA LEU A 296 -6.86 1.41 -1.50
C LEU A 296 -8.36 1.11 -1.66
N ASP A 297 -8.74 -0.12 -1.36
CA ASP A 297 -10.13 -0.54 -1.41
C ASP A 297 -10.82 -0.18 -0.09
N MET A 298 -11.65 0.87 -0.14
CA MET A 298 -12.35 1.35 1.03
C MET A 298 -13.36 0.34 1.57
N ALA A 299 -13.92 -0.55 0.74
CA ALA A 299 -14.85 -1.59 1.19
C ALA A 299 -14.09 -2.73 1.91
N ALA A 300 -12.92 -3.12 1.39
CA ALA A 300 -12.09 -4.16 2.00
C ALA A 300 -11.61 -3.79 3.42
N LEU A 301 -11.38 -2.49 3.68
CA LEU A 301 -11.03 -1.99 5.02
C LEU A 301 -12.08 -2.34 6.09
N PHE A 302 -13.37 -2.27 5.77
CA PHE A 302 -14.46 -2.48 6.74
C PHE A 302 -14.83 -3.96 6.95
N ASN A 303 -14.55 -4.83 5.97
CA ASN A 303 -14.96 -6.22 6.02
C ASN A 303 -14.11 -7.11 6.96
N LYS A 304 -12.96 -6.62 7.44
CA LYS A 304 -12.05 -7.40 8.30
C LYS A 304 -12.04 -6.86 9.73
N TYR A 305 -12.60 -7.67 10.64
CA TYR A 305 -12.59 -7.57 12.11
C TYR A 305 -12.72 -6.15 12.73
N ILE A 306 -13.88 -5.90 13.33
CA ILE A 306 -14.18 -4.69 14.12
C ILE A 306 -13.08 -4.45 15.17
N GLY A 307 -12.17 -3.51 14.89
CA GLY A 307 -11.03 -3.17 15.76
C GLY A 307 -9.70 -2.94 15.03
N GLU A 308 -9.53 -3.47 13.82
CA GLU A 308 -8.26 -3.38 13.06
C GLU A 308 -8.28 -2.38 11.90
N THR A 309 -9.45 -1.89 11.50
CA THR A 309 -9.62 -1.03 10.32
C THR A 309 -8.75 0.25 10.35
N GLU A 310 -8.63 0.89 11.52
CA GLU A 310 -7.82 2.11 11.68
C GLU A 310 -6.32 1.82 11.58
N ARG A 311 -5.88 0.67 12.08
CA ARG A 311 -4.50 0.20 11.95
C ARG A 311 -4.19 -0.09 10.49
N ASN A 312 -5.07 -0.81 9.79
CA ASN A 312 -4.89 -1.15 8.38
C ASN A 312 -4.83 0.10 7.49
N LEU A 313 -5.68 1.10 7.75
CA LEU A 313 -5.60 2.40 7.07
C LEU A 313 -4.25 3.09 7.35
N ARG A 314 -3.81 3.17 8.62
CA ARG A 314 -2.50 3.77 8.96
C ARG A 314 -1.34 3.06 8.26
N GLU A 315 -1.34 1.73 8.26
CA GLU A 315 -0.30 0.94 7.61
C GLU A 315 -0.31 1.16 6.09
N ALA A 316 -1.48 1.16 5.45
CA ALA A 316 -1.60 1.45 4.02
C ALA A 316 -1.11 2.86 3.65
N LEU A 317 -1.45 3.87 4.46
CA LEU A 317 -0.98 5.25 4.25
C LEU A 317 0.54 5.37 4.48
N LYS A 318 1.08 4.69 5.50
CA LYS A 318 2.53 4.61 5.77
C LYS A 318 3.28 3.95 4.60
N LEU A 319 2.70 2.90 4.01
CA LEU A 319 3.25 2.27 2.80
C LEU A 319 3.21 3.22 1.60
N ALA A 320 2.11 3.94 1.39
CA ALA A 320 2.03 4.95 0.33
C ALA A 320 3.12 6.04 0.48
N ASP A 321 3.37 6.50 1.71
CA ASP A 321 4.45 7.45 2.01
C ASP A 321 5.83 6.90 1.69
N LEU A 322 6.11 5.65 2.07
CA LEU A 322 7.37 4.96 1.75
C LEU A 322 7.58 4.75 0.24
N MET A 323 6.49 4.73 -0.51
CA MET A 323 6.45 4.54 -1.95
C MET A 323 6.49 5.84 -2.76
N SER A 324 6.58 6.98 -2.09
CA SER A 324 6.67 8.27 -2.74
C SER A 324 7.88 8.37 -3.69
N PRO A 325 7.73 8.94 -4.90
CA PRO A 325 6.51 9.53 -5.48
C PRO A 325 5.55 8.48 -6.07
N CYS A 326 4.26 8.57 -5.74
CA CYS A 326 3.23 7.65 -6.24
C CYS A 326 1.84 8.30 -6.28
N VAL A 327 0.89 7.64 -6.96
CA VAL A 327 -0.54 7.96 -6.92
C VAL A 327 -1.25 6.98 -5.98
N LEU A 328 -1.96 7.51 -4.99
CA LEU A 328 -2.82 6.75 -4.09
C LEU A 328 -4.28 6.97 -4.47
N TRP A 329 -4.91 5.95 -5.05
CA TRP A 329 -6.32 5.93 -5.42
C TRP A 329 -7.17 5.33 -4.31
N LEU A 330 -8.02 6.15 -3.70
CA LEU A 330 -9.09 5.74 -2.79
C LEU A 330 -10.35 5.47 -3.62
N ASP A 331 -10.68 4.19 -3.83
CA ASP A 331 -11.84 3.84 -4.65
C ASP A 331 -13.14 3.85 -3.83
N GLU A 332 -14.20 4.44 -4.40
CA GLU A 332 -15.54 4.51 -3.82
C GLU A 332 -15.53 5.00 -2.37
N LEU A 333 -14.94 6.18 -2.16
CA LEU A 333 -14.70 6.75 -0.83
C LEU A 333 -15.98 6.82 0.03
N GLU A 334 -17.14 7.02 -0.60
CA GLU A 334 -18.45 7.00 0.06
C GLU A 334 -18.76 5.68 0.76
N LYS A 335 -18.31 4.54 0.23
CA LYS A 335 -18.60 3.22 0.84
C LYS A 335 -17.90 3.06 2.19
N GLY A 336 -16.73 3.67 2.33
CA GLY A 336 -15.98 3.71 3.58
C GLY A 336 -16.35 4.88 4.50
N MET A 337 -17.21 5.79 4.06
CA MET A 337 -17.56 7.01 4.81
C MET A 337 -19.06 7.12 5.11
N ALA A 338 -19.88 6.22 4.55
CA ALA A 338 -21.32 6.19 4.74
C ALA A 338 -21.64 6.23 6.23
N GLN A 339 -22.43 7.23 6.62
CA GLN A 339 -22.93 7.39 7.98
C GLN A 339 -24.00 6.34 8.26
N GLY A 340 -23.58 5.08 8.43
CA GLY A 340 -24.43 4.07 9.03
C GLY A 340 -24.76 4.48 10.47
N ASN A 341 -26.00 4.22 10.90
CA ASN A 341 -26.50 4.38 12.27
C ASN A 341 -25.78 3.47 13.31
N ASP A 342 -24.59 2.96 12.99
CA ASP A 342 -23.79 2.13 13.87
C ASP A 342 -23.10 3.00 14.93
N ASP A 343 -23.51 2.80 16.18
CA ASP A 343 -23.00 3.41 17.42
C ASP A 343 -21.49 3.21 17.67
N SER A 344 -20.75 2.56 16.76
CA SER A 344 -19.35 2.18 16.95
C SER A 344 -18.33 3.31 16.73
N GLY A 345 -18.72 4.42 16.08
CA GLY A 345 -17.84 5.57 15.83
C GLY A 345 -16.64 5.29 14.89
N THR A 346 -16.57 4.10 14.31
CA THR A 346 -15.47 3.63 13.46
C THR A 346 -15.25 4.50 12.21
N PRO A 347 -16.29 4.89 11.43
CA PRO A 347 -16.12 5.76 10.26
C PRO A 347 -15.53 7.13 10.62
N LYS A 348 -15.90 7.71 11.77
CA LYS A 348 -15.37 9.00 12.23
C LYS A 348 -13.88 8.92 12.57
N ARG A 349 -13.42 7.81 13.17
CA ARG A 349 -11.99 7.61 13.49
C ARG A 349 -11.15 7.41 12.23
N LEU A 350 -11.68 6.69 11.25
CA LEU A 350 -11.04 6.51 9.95
C LEU A 350 -10.91 7.83 9.19
N LEU A 351 -11.99 8.60 9.13
CA LEU A 351 -11.98 9.95 8.59
C LEU A 351 -10.93 10.81 9.29
N GLY A 352 -10.89 10.78 10.62
CA GLY A 352 -9.87 11.50 11.41
C GLY A 352 -8.45 11.11 11.02
N THR A 353 -8.17 9.81 10.91
CA THR A 353 -6.85 9.28 10.50
C THR A 353 -6.48 9.76 9.09
N LEU A 354 -7.40 9.66 8.13
CA LEU A 354 -7.17 10.11 6.76
C LEU A 354 -6.92 11.63 6.70
N LEU A 355 -7.75 12.43 7.38
CA LEU A 355 -7.62 13.89 7.42
C LEU A 355 -6.32 14.34 8.08
N THR A 356 -5.89 13.68 9.17
CA THR A 356 -4.61 13.96 9.81
C THR A 356 -3.47 13.67 8.84
N TRP A 357 -3.46 12.50 8.20
CA TRP A 357 -2.45 12.16 7.21
C TRP A 357 -2.41 13.15 6.03
N MET A 358 -3.57 13.55 5.49
CA MET A 358 -3.65 14.57 4.43
C MET A 358 -3.09 15.94 4.85
N ALA A 359 -3.13 16.29 6.14
CA ALA A 359 -2.58 17.55 6.65
C ALA A 359 -1.07 17.47 6.85
N GLU A 360 -0.59 16.34 7.38
CA GLU A 360 0.77 16.20 7.90
C GLU A 360 1.76 15.63 6.89
N ARG A 361 1.28 14.98 5.81
CA ARG A 361 2.17 14.35 4.83
C ARG A 361 3.07 15.39 4.16
N LYS A 362 4.36 15.04 4.07
CA LYS A 362 5.41 15.80 3.38
C LYS A 362 5.94 15.10 2.13
N THR A 363 5.52 13.86 1.95
CA THR A 363 5.83 13.00 0.82
C THR A 363 5.07 13.46 -0.43
N SER A 364 5.61 13.15 -1.60
CA SER A 364 4.96 13.40 -2.90
C SER A 364 4.00 12.27 -3.24
N VAL A 365 3.00 12.06 -2.39
CA VAL A 365 1.90 11.13 -2.66
C VAL A 365 0.71 11.94 -3.17
N PHE A 366 0.34 11.72 -4.43
CA PHE A 366 -0.83 12.35 -5.02
C PHE A 366 -2.07 11.49 -4.79
N MET A 367 -3.05 12.03 -4.06
CA MET A 367 -4.28 11.30 -3.75
C MET A 367 -5.32 11.48 -4.86
N VAL A 368 -5.91 10.39 -5.33
CA VAL A 368 -7.11 10.41 -6.18
C VAL A 368 -8.22 9.74 -5.40
N ALA A 369 -9.30 10.46 -5.08
CA ALA A 369 -10.49 9.86 -4.50
C ALA A 369 -11.57 9.74 -5.56
N THR A 370 -12.27 8.62 -5.64
CA THR A 370 -13.44 8.46 -6.52
C THR A 370 -14.72 8.37 -5.69
N SER A 371 -15.81 8.94 -6.19
CA SER A 371 -17.12 8.80 -5.57
C SER A 371 -18.29 8.79 -6.56
N ASN A 372 -19.29 7.96 -6.30
CA ASN A 372 -20.55 7.96 -7.06
C ASN A 372 -21.64 8.84 -6.42
N ASP A 373 -21.54 9.11 -5.11
CA ASP A 373 -22.51 9.89 -4.36
C ASP A 373 -21.81 10.88 -3.43
N ILE A 374 -21.78 12.13 -3.88
CA ILE A 374 -21.11 13.23 -3.19
C ILE A 374 -21.79 13.58 -1.86
N SER A 375 -23.09 13.27 -1.72
CA SER A 375 -23.88 13.61 -0.52
C SER A 375 -23.52 12.76 0.70
N GLN A 376 -22.94 11.59 0.46
CA GLN A 376 -22.47 10.66 1.49
C GLN A 376 -21.08 11.03 2.03
N LEU A 377 -20.36 11.92 1.34
CA LEU A 377 -19.03 12.31 1.77
C LEU A 377 -19.09 13.35 2.89
N PRO A 378 -18.27 13.18 3.95
CA PRO A 378 -18.13 14.19 5.00
C PRO A 378 -17.65 15.54 4.44
N PRO A 379 -18.27 16.67 4.82
CA PRO A 379 -17.91 17.99 4.32
C PRO A 379 -16.46 18.39 4.66
N GLU A 380 -15.84 17.76 5.65
CA GLU A 380 -14.44 17.95 6.02
C GLU A 380 -13.47 17.64 4.88
N LEU A 381 -13.83 16.71 3.99
CA LEU A 381 -13.03 16.36 2.80
C LEU A 381 -13.06 17.46 1.74
N MET A 382 -14.13 18.25 1.69
CA MET A 382 -14.34 19.30 0.69
C MET A 382 -13.63 20.61 1.03
N ARG A 383 -12.97 20.71 2.18
CA ARG A 383 -12.25 21.91 2.59
C ARG A 383 -11.03 22.13 1.69
N LYS A 384 -10.87 23.35 1.17
CA LYS A 384 -9.70 23.74 0.38
C LYS A 384 -8.40 23.44 1.14
N GLY A 385 -7.43 22.87 0.41
CA GLY A 385 -6.14 22.44 0.96
C GLY A 385 -6.07 20.94 1.31
N ARG A 386 -7.19 20.20 1.17
CA ARG A 386 -7.27 18.73 1.24
C ARG A 386 -7.09 18.10 -0.14
N PHE A 387 -8.03 18.40 -1.03
CA PHE A 387 -7.89 18.22 -2.46
C PHE A 387 -7.56 19.58 -3.08
N ASP A 388 -6.74 19.56 -4.13
CA ASP A 388 -6.40 20.74 -4.90
C ASP A 388 -7.56 21.12 -5.84
N GLU A 389 -8.28 20.12 -6.33
CA GLU A 389 -9.43 20.31 -7.22
C GLU A 389 -10.47 19.19 -7.07
N ILE A 390 -11.73 19.54 -7.33
CA ILE A 390 -12.85 18.61 -7.36
C ILE A 390 -13.40 18.58 -8.79
N PHE A 391 -13.32 17.41 -9.43
CA PHE A 391 -13.77 17.21 -10.80
C PHE A 391 -15.09 16.44 -10.85
N PHE A 392 -16.05 17.01 -11.59
CA PHE A 392 -17.28 16.34 -11.96
C PHE A 392 -17.08 15.58 -13.28
N VAL A 393 -17.22 14.26 -13.20
CA VAL A 393 -17.18 13.33 -14.34
C VAL A 393 -18.61 13.05 -14.79
N ASP A 394 -19.04 13.80 -15.81
CA ASP A 394 -20.36 13.65 -16.44
C ASP A 394 -20.37 12.48 -17.45
N LEU A 395 -21.55 12.22 -18.01
CA LEU A 395 -21.73 11.35 -19.16
C LEU A 395 -20.83 11.78 -20.34
N PRO A 396 -20.28 10.83 -21.11
CA PRO A 396 -19.42 11.14 -22.24
C PRO A 396 -20.17 11.91 -23.34
N GLY A 397 -19.54 12.98 -23.85
CA GLY A 397 -20.00 13.69 -25.05
C GLY A 397 -19.88 12.84 -26.31
N GLU A 398 -20.32 13.39 -27.44
CA GLU A 398 -20.35 12.68 -28.74
C GLU A 398 -18.97 12.14 -29.15
N ASP A 399 -17.95 13.01 -29.22
CA ASP A 399 -16.59 12.61 -29.57
C ASP A 399 -16.01 11.55 -28.63
N ALA A 400 -16.29 11.68 -27.33
CA ALA A 400 -15.85 10.72 -26.33
C ALA A 400 -16.52 9.36 -26.54
N ARG A 401 -17.83 9.31 -26.80
CA ARG A 401 -18.56 8.06 -27.10
C ARG A 401 -18.04 7.40 -28.37
N LYS A 402 -17.77 8.17 -29.43
CA LYS A 402 -17.18 7.65 -30.67
C LYS A 402 -15.82 6.98 -30.41
N ALA A 403 -14.96 7.64 -29.62
CA ALA A 403 -13.68 7.07 -29.22
C ALA A 403 -13.83 5.83 -28.32
N ILE A 404 -14.79 5.82 -27.39
CA ILE A 404 -15.10 4.67 -26.52
C ILE A 404 -15.49 3.46 -27.39
N PHE A 405 -16.37 3.61 -28.38
CA PHE A 405 -16.68 2.54 -29.33
C PHE A 405 -15.42 1.99 -30.00
N ALA A 406 -14.58 2.87 -30.57
CA ALA A 406 -13.36 2.45 -31.26
C ALA A 406 -12.40 1.68 -30.35
N ILE A 407 -12.25 2.09 -29.08
CA ILE A 407 -11.40 1.41 -28.10
C ILE A 407 -11.95 0.01 -27.79
N HIS A 408 -13.25 -0.10 -27.49
CA HIS A 408 -13.85 -1.38 -27.10
C HIS A 408 -14.02 -2.36 -28.26
N LEU A 409 -14.15 -1.88 -29.50
CA LEU A 409 -14.09 -2.71 -30.71
C LEU A 409 -12.67 -3.28 -30.90
N LYS A 410 -11.64 -2.43 -30.85
CA LYS A 410 -10.22 -2.87 -30.96
C LYS A 410 -9.83 -3.87 -29.89
N LYS A 411 -10.28 -3.67 -28.64
CA LYS A 411 -10.04 -4.59 -27.52
C LYS A 411 -10.59 -6.01 -27.77
N ARG A 412 -11.57 -6.14 -28.67
CA ARG A 412 -12.21 -7.39 -29.08
C ARG A 412 -11.79 -7.85 -30.47
N GLU A 413 -10.67 -7.30 -30.98
CA GLU A 413 -10.10 -7.64 -32.29
C GLU A 413 -11.05 -7.30 -33.46
N LEU A 414 -11.97 -6.36 -33.26
CA LEU A 414 -12.85 -5.83 -34.30
C LEU A 414 -12.29 -4.51 -34.82
N ASN A 415 -12.18 -4.35 -36.14
CA ASN A 415 -11.69 -3.13 -36.74
C ASN A 415 -12.79 -2.04 -36.71
N PRO A 416 -12.59 -0.89 -36.02
CA PRO A 416 -13.63 0.13 -35.92
C PRO A 416 -14.08 0.73 -37.25
N ASP A 417 -13.21 0.69 -38.28
CA ASP A 417 -13.52 1.22 -39.61
C ASP A 417 -14.59 0.38 -40.35
N ASP A 418 -14.87 -0.84 -39.87
CA ASP A 418 -15.90 -1.72 -40.43
C ASP A 418 -17.31 -1.37 -39.92
N TYR A 419 -17.42 -0.42 -38.98
CA TYR A 419 -18.65 -0.07 -38.28
C TYR A 419 -18.99 1.42 -38.46
N ASN A 420 -20.28 1.76 -38.54
CA ASN A 420 -20.71 3.15 -38.62
C ASN A 420 -20.73 3.80 -37.23
N LEU A 421 -19.56 4.21 -36.76
CA LEU A 421 -19.39 4.80 -35.43
C LEU A 421 -20.22 6.08 -35.23
N ASP A 422 -20.42 6.88 -36.27
CA ASP A 422 -21.23 8.10 -36.20
C ASP A 422 -22.69 7.76 -35.86
N LEU A 423 -23.27 6.79 -36.56
CA LEU A 423 -24.63 6.32 -36.28
C LEU A 423 -24.75 5.71 -34.87
N LEU A 424 -23.80 4.87 -34.47
CA LEU A 424 -23.78 4.25 -33.14
C LEU A 424 -23.66 5.30 -32.01
N THR A 425 -22.94 6.39 -32.27
CA THR A 425 -22.74 7.48 -31.31
C THR A 425 -24.01 8.31 -31.11
N VAL A 426 -24.78 8.54 -32.17
CA VAL A 426 -26.10 9.19 -32.11
C VAL A 426 -27.10 8.31 -31.34
N MET A 427 -27.09 7.01 -31.59
CA MET A 427 -28.01 6.07 -30.92
C MET A 427 -27.73 5.88 -29.42
N THR A 428 -26.54 6.27 -28.94
CA THR A 428 -26.10 6.10 -27.55
C THR A 428 -26.01 7.42 -26.80
N GLU A 429 -26.78 8.44 -27.19
CA GLU A 429 -26.93 9.65 -26.40
C GLU A 429 -27.39 9.32 -24.96
N GLY A 430 -26.67 9.84 -23.97
CA GLY A 430 -26.93 9.56 -22.55
C GLY A 430 -26.30 8.27 -22.01
N PHE A 431 -25.65 7.45 -22.84
CA PHE A 431 -24.97 6.24 -22.37
C PHE A 431 -23.67 6.58 -21.65
N THR A 432 -23.36 5.81 -20.63
CA THR A 432 -22.06 5.75 -19.97
C THR A 432 -21.07 4.93 -20.81
N GLY A 433 -19.77 5.07 -20.54
CA GLY A 433 -18.75 4.25 -21.21
C GLY A 433 -18.93 2.75 -20.93
N ALA A 434 -19.36 2.40 -19.72
CA ALA A 434 -19.67 1.03 -19.34
C ALA A 434 -20.85 0.46 -20.14
N GLU A 435 -21.90 1.24 -20.41
CA GLU A 435 -23.06 0.78 -21.20
C GLU A 435 -22.69 0.58 -22.67
N ILE A 436 -21.86 1.45 -23.24
CA ILE A 436 -21.31 1.27 -24.59
C ILE A 436 -20.49 -0.03 -24.66
N GLU A 437 -19.64 -0.28 -23.66
CA GLU A 437 -18.90 -1.53 -23.58
C GLU A 437 -19.84 -2.74 -23.52
N GLN A 438 -20.85 -2.70 -22.66
CA GLN A 438 -21.81 -3.80 -22.50
C GLN A 438 -22.66 -4.04 -23.75
N ALA A 439 -22.99 -2.99 -24.52
CA ALA A 439 -23.68 -3.14 -25.80
C ALA A 439 -22.82 -3.94 -26.79
N ILE A 440 -21.51 -3.65 -26.87
CA ILE A 440 -20.58 -4.40 -27.73
C ILE A 440 -20.39 -5.84 -27.24
N VAL A 441 -20.30 -6.05 -25.92
CA VAL A 441 -20.23 -7.39 -25.32
C VAL A 441 -21.48 -8.21 -25.69
N SER A 442 -22.65 -7.62 -25.49
CA SER A 442 -23.94 -8.25 -25.80
C SER A 442 -24.05 -8.59 -27.28
N ALA A 443 -23.60 -7.69 -28.16
CA ALA A 443 -23.55 -7.93 -29.59
C ALA A 443 -22.61 -9.09 -29.96
N THR A 444 -21.47 -9.23 -29.27
CA THR A 444 -20.52 -10.33 -29.48
C THR A 444 -21.16 -11.68 -29.11
N TYR A 445 -21.85 -11.76 -27.98
CA TYR A 445 -22.60 -12.97 -27.59
C TYR A 445 -23.73 -13.28 -28.56
N ALA A 446 -24.50 -12.28 -29.01
CA ALA A 446 -25.58 -12.47 -29.96
C ALA A 446 -25.08 -12.95 -31.32
N ALA A 447 -23.97 -12.40 -31.81
CA ALA A 447 -23.34 -12.84 -33.07
C ALA A 447 -22.86 -14.30 -32.98
N ALA A 448 -22.20 -14.66 -31.87
CA ALA A 448 -21.76 -16.03 -31.61
C ALA A 448 -22.93 -17.01 -31.54
N ALA A 449 -24.00 -16.66 -30.83
CA ALA A 449 -25.22 -17.49 -30.73
C ALA A 449 -25.93 -17.67 -32.07
N ARG A 450 -25.77 -16.72 -33.00
CA ARG A 450 -26.31 -16.77 -34.37
C ARG A 450 -25.34 -17.40 -35.38
N GLU A 451 -24.15 -17.82 -34.94
CA GLU A 451 -23.06 -18.30 -35.81
C GLU A 451 -22.68 -17.30 -36.93
N THR A 452 -22.66 -16.01 -36.59
CA THR A 452 -22.37 -14.90 -37.52
C THR A 452 -21.29 -13.97 -36.97
N GLN A 453 -20.75 -13.10 -37.82
CA GLN A 453 -19.82 -12.04 -37.40
C GLN A 453 -20.58 -10.87 -36.76
N VAL A 454 -19.91 -10.15 -35.87
CA VAL A 454 -20.46 -8.93 -35.26
C VAL A 454 -20.62 -7.86 -36.34
N SER A 455 -21.86 -7.44 -36.58
CA SER A 455 -22.21 -6.40 -37.54
C SER A 455 -22.85 -5.19 -36.84
N ASP A 456 -22.89 -4.05 -37.55
CA ASP A 456 -23.62 -2.84 -37.13
C ASP A 456 -25.06 -3.14 -36.71
N THR A 457 -25.75 -4.04 -37.40
CA THR A 457 -27.15 -4.39 -37.07
C THR A 457 -27.25 -5.05 -35.70
N ILE A 458 -26.35 -5.97 -35.38
CA ILE A 458 -26.34 -6.67 -34.09
C ILE A 458 -25.99 -5.70 -32.94
N ILE A 459 -25.04 -4.79 -33.17
CA ILE A 459 -24.69 -3.76 -32.16
C ILE A 459 -25.89 -2.84 -31.91
N ARG A 460 -26.59 -2.41 -32.97
CA ARG A 460 -27.79 -1.56 -32.83
C ARG A 460 -28.92 -2.25 -32.10
N GLU A 461 -29.15 -3.54 -32.34
CA GLU A 461 -30.12 -4.34 -31.58
C GLU A 461 -29.76 -4.37 -30.08
N ALA A 462 -28.48 -4.58 -29.76
CA ALA A 462 -28.02 -4.58 -28.37
C ALA A 462 -28.18 -3.21 -27.69
N ILE A 463 -27.91 -2.11 -28.41
CA ILE A 463 -28.14 -0.74 -27.90
C ILE A 463 -29.63 -0.53 -27.58
N GLN A 464 -30.54 -0.94 -28.46
CA GLN A 464 -31.98 -0.79 -28.27
C GLN A 464 -32.54 -1.61 -27.10
N GLN A 465 -31.88 -2.72 -26.75
CA GLN A 465 -32.24 -3.55 -25.60
C GLN A 465 -31.68 -3.01 -24.28
N THR A 466 -30.78 -2.04 -24.34
CA THR A 466 -30.16 -1.43 -23.15
C THR A 466 -30.93 -0.17 -22.78
N GLN A 467 -31.43 -0.09 -21.54
CA GLN A 467 -31.92 1.18 -21.01
C GLN A 467 -30.75 1.96 -20.37
N PRO A 468 -30.47 3.19 -20.82
CA PRO A 468 -29.36 3.95 -20.29
C PRO A 468 -29.63 4.46 -18.87
N LEU A 469 -28.58 4.55 -18.07
CA LEU A 469 -28.60 5.03 -16.70
C LEU A 469 -29.08 6.48 -16.62
N SER A 470 -28.84 7.28 -17.67
CA SER A 470 -29.39 8.63 -17.81
C SER A 470 -30.92 8.69 -17.76
N VAL A 471 -31.60 7.59 -18.10
CA VAL A 471 -33.06 7.46 -18.04
C VAL A 471 -33.49 6.80 -16.73
N VAL A 472 -32.82 5.71 -16.33
CA VAL A 472 -33.20 4.95 -15.12
C VAL A 472 -32.96 5.73 -13.83
N MET A 473 -31.93 6.60 -13.81
CA MET A 473 -31.51 7.38 -12.65
C MET A 473 -31.50 8.89 -12.95
N ALA A 474 -32.43 9.33 -13.81
CA ALA A 474 -32.48 10.70 -14.31
C ALA A 474 -32.50 11.75 -13.19
N GLU A 475 -33.28 11.52 -12.14
CA GLU A 475 -33.42 12.44 -11.01
C GLU A 475 -32.09 12.60 -10.26
N LYS A 476 -31.44 11.49 -9.91
CA LYS A 476 -30.15 11.51 -9.20
C LYS A 476 -29.04 12.16 -10.02
N ILE A 477 -29.03 11.92 -11.33
CA ILE A 477 -28.05 12.54 -12.23
C ILE A 477 -28.29 14.05 -12.31
N ALA A 478 -29.56 14.48 -12.39
CA ALA A 478 -29.90 15.90 -12.39
C ALA A 478 -29.48 16.57 -11.08
N GLU A 479 -29.73 15.94 -9.92
CA GLU A 479 -29.29 16.44 -8.61
C GLU A 479 -27.75 16.58 -8.55
N LEU A 480 -27.00 15.58 -9.04
CA LEU A 480 -25.55 15.63 -9.10
C LEU A 480 -25.04 16.77 -9.99
N LYS A 481 -25.69 17.01 -11.15
CA LYS A 481 -25.32 18.10 -12.06
C LYS A 481 -25.55 19.47 -11.43
N VAL A 482 -26.71 19.68 -10.83
CA VAL A 482 -27.04 20.92 -10.11
C VAL A 482 -26.07 21.15 -8.95
N TRP A 483 -25.71 20.09 -8.22
CA TRP A 483 -24.71 20.22 -7.16
C TRP A 483 -23.35 20.67 -7.71
N ALA A 484 -22.93 20.12 -8.85
CA ALA A 484 -21.63 20.34 -9.47
C ALA A 484 -21.46 21.75 -10.08
N GLU A 485 -22.51 22.37 -10.63
CA GLU A 485 -22.43 23.63 -11.38
C GLU A 485 -21.67 24.75 -10.65
N ASP A 486 -21.89 24.91 -9.36
CA ASP A 486 -21.27 25.98 -8.56
C ASP A 486 -20.09 25.50 -7.69
N ARG A 487 -19.80 24.19 -7.68
CA ARG A 487 -18.94 23.56 -6.65
C ARG A 487 -17.79 22.74 -7.20
N ALA A 488 -17.81 22.39 -8.49
CA ALA A 488 -16.82 21.52 -9.10
C ALA A 488 -16.46 21.95 -10.52
N VAL A 489 -15.26 21.59 -10.94
CA VAL A 489 -14.80 21.78 -12.32
C VAL A 489 -15.27 20.60 -13.16
N ARG A 490 -15.79 20.85 -14.36
CA ARG A 490 -16.12 19.76 -15.29
C ARG A 490 -14.84 19.07 -15.75
N ALA A 491 -14.82 17.75 -15.73
CA ALA A 491 -13.62 16.99 -16.11
C ALA A 491 -13.35 17.01 -17.61
N ASN A 492 -14.42 17.09 -18.44
CA ASN A 492 -14.35 17.23 -19.89
C ASN A 492 -14.03 18.68 -20.27
#